data_AF-A0A966US75-F1
#
_entry.id   AF-A0A966US75-F1
#
_cell.length_a   1.000
_cell.length_b   1.000
_cell.length_c   1.000
_cell.angle_alpha   90.00
_cell.angle_beta   90.00
_cell.angle_gamma   90.00
#
_symmetry.space_group_name_H-M   'P 1'
#
loop_
_entity.id
_entity.type
_entity.pdbx_description
1 polymer ?
#
loop_
_entity_poly.entity_id
_entity_poly.type
_entity_poly.pdbx_seq_one_letter_code
_entity_poly.pdbx_strand_id
1 'polypeptide(L)'
;GFAEGGDVKAGVPITVGERGREVFMPKTDGKIIPTEKLGGGTVLNFNINATDVKGVQELLINNRATITNIVNQALNARGKSNLV
;
A
#
# COMPACT_ATOMS: atom_id res chain seq x y z
N GLY A 1 -3.07 14.37 -12.45
CA GLY A 1 -3.74 13.12 -12.87
C GLY A 1 -4.63 12.65 -11.74
N PHE A 2 -5.47 11.64 -11.95
CA PHE A 2 -6.39 11.17 -10.89
C PHE A 2 -5.74 10.21 -9.87
N ALA A 3 -4.42 10.23 -9.74
CA ALA A 3 -3.66 9.42 -8.78
C ALA A 3 -3.99 9.78 -7.33
N GLU A 4 -4.18 11.07 -7.03
CA GLU A 4 -4.62 11.54 -5.71
C GLU A 4 -6.15 11.39 -5.49
N GLY A 5 -6.84 10.84 -6.49
CA GLY A 5 -8.28 10.65 -6.52
C GLY A 5 -9.02 11.92 -6.93
N GLY A 6 -10.28 12.03 -6.50
CA GLY A 6 -11.11 13.21 -6.72
C GLY A 6 -12.44 12.91 -7.42
N ASP A 7 -13.31 13.90 -7.45
CA ASP A 7 -14.63 13.78 -8.07
C ASP A 7 -14.53 13.81 -9.60
N VAL A 8 -15.35 13.01 -10.26
CA VAL A 8 -15.41 12.88 -11.71
C VAL A 8 -16.83 13.10 -12.20
N LYS A 9 -16.95 13.69 -13.39
CA LYS A 9 -18.23 14.01 -14.02
C LYS A 9 -18.47 13.13 -15.23
N ALA A 10 -19.72 12.73 -15.42
CA ALA A 10 -20.17 11.96 -16.57
C ALA A 10 -19.73 12.63 -17.90
N GLY A 11 -19.26 11.83 -18.85
CA GLY A 11 -18.87 12.27 -20.18
C GLY A 11 -17.56 13.06 -20.26
N VAL A 12 -16.91 13.36 -19.13
CA VAL A 12 -15.62 14.06 -19.12
C VAL A 12 -14.50 13.04 -19.15
N PRO A 13 -13.71 12.95 -20.24
CA PRO A 13 -12.58 12.04 -20.30
C PRO A 13 -11.50 12.49 -19.32
N ILE A 14 -10.96 11.53 -18.59
CA ILE A 14 -9.94 11.77 -17.58
C ILE A 14 -8.79 10.79 -17.74
N THR A 15 -7.60 11.21 -17.36
CA THR A 15 -6.40 10.38 -17.47
C THR A 15 -6.17 9.61 -16.16
N VAL A 16 -6.07 8.28 -16.26
CA VAL A 16 -5.85 7.34 -15.15
C VAL A 16 -4.64 6.43 -15.43
N GLY A 17 -4.16 5.70 -14.42
CA GLY A 17 -3.09 4.70 -14.57
C GLY A 17 -1.72 5.15 -14.03
N GLU A 18 -1.23 4.45 -12.99
CA GLU A 18 0.11 4.65 -12.41
C GLU A 18 1.21 3.90 -13.18
N ARG A 19 0.82 3.01 -14.11
CA ARG A 19 1.71 2.17 -14.92
C ARG A 19 1.77 2.55 -16.41
N GLY A 20 1.20 3.69 -16.75
CA GLY A 20 1.04 4.13 -18.14
C GLY A 20 -0.20 5.00 -18.28
N ARG A 21 -0.19 5.89 -19.26
CA ARG A 21 -1.26 6.88 -19.45
C ARG A 21 -2.49 6.25 -20.11
N GLU A 22 -3.52 5.97 -19.33
CA GLU A 22 -4.81 5.46 -19.81
C GLU A 22 -5.87 6.58 -19.77
N VAL A 23 -6.88 6.49 -20.64
CA VAL A 23 -8.00 7.43 -20.65
C VAL A 23 -9.27 6.70 -20.22
N PHE A 24 -9.92 7.22 -19.19
CA PHE A 24 -11.19 6.73 -18.68
C PHE A 24 -12.28 7.78 -18.92
N MET A 25 -13.42 7.36 -19.47
CA MET A 25 -14.59 8.23 -19.67
C MET A 25 -15.77 7.66 -18.86
N PRO A 26 -16.08 8.26 -17.70
CA PRO A 26 -17.18 7.82 -16.86
C PRO A 26 -18.53 8.10 -17.53
N LYS A 27 -19.48 7.16 -17.42
CA LYS A 27 -20.86 7.33 -17.92
C LYS A 27 -21.78 8.06 -16.93
N THR A 28 -21.35 8.16 -15.67
CA THR A 28 -22.08 8.76 -14.56
C THR A 28 -21.10 9.52 -13.66
N ASP A 29 -21.60 10.48 -12.88
CA ASP A 29 -20.80 11.15 -11.86
C ASP A 29 -20.32 10.15 -10.80
N GLY A 30 -19.14 10.41 -10.23
CA GLY A 30 -18.53 9.51 -9.26
C GLY A 30 -17.30 10.10 -8.60
N LYS A 31 -16.57 9.26 -7.88
CA LYS A 31 -15.33 9.65 -7.19
C LYS A 31 -14.26 8.59 -7.39
N ILE A 32 -13.06 9.03 -7.74
CA ILE A 32 -11.88 8.19 -7.77
C ILE A 32 -11.31 8.12 -6.35
N ILE A 33 -11.16 6.89 -5.87
CA ILE A 33 -10.56 6.59 -4.58
C ILE A 33 -9.15 6.06 -4.83
N PRO A 34 -8.11 6.75 -4.32
CA PRO A 34 -6.72 6.30 -4.42
C PRO A 34 -6.53 4.95 -3.74
N THR A 35 -5.60 4.16 -4.28
CA THR A 35 -5.23 2.85 -3.73
C THR A 35 -4.76 2.96 -2.27
N GLU A 36 -4.06 4.04 -1.91
CA GLU A 36 -3.61 4.29 -0.52
C GLU A 36 -4.77 4.52 0.45
N LYS A 37 -5.91 5.03 -0.04
CA LYS A 37 -7.14 5.24 0.76
C LYS A 37 -8.04 4.00 0.79
N LEU A 38 -7.78 3.00 -0.05
CA LEU A 38 -8.52 1.74 -0.07
C LEU A 38 -8.09 0.76 1.04
N GLY A 39 -7.07 1.09 1.84
CA GLY A 39 -6.65 0.27 2.97
C GLY A 39 -6.15 -1.11 2.53
N GLY A 40 -5.15 -1.15 1.65
CA GLY A 40 -4.46 -2.38 1.31
C GLY A 40 -3.66 -2.91 2.50
N GLY A 41 -4.19 -3.93 3.19
CA GLY A 41 -3.47 -4.64 4.24
C GLY A 41 -2.11 -5.12 3.69
N THR A 42 -1.03 -4.64 4.29
CA THR A 42 0.32 -5.10 3.96
C THR A 42 0.47 -6.53 4.48
N VAL A 43 0.34 -7.52 3.59
CA VAL A 43 0.68 -8.91 3.91
C VAL A 43 2.20 -9.01 3.97
N LEU A 44 2.75 -9.22 5.17
CA LEU A 44 4.17 -9.44 5.41
C LEU A 44 4.39 -10.94 5.66
N ASN A 45 5.04 -11.61 4.72
CA ASN A 45 5.42 -13.02 4.87
C ASN A 45 6.78 -13.14 5.57
N PHE A 46 6.76 -13.51 6.85
CA PHE A 46 7.97 -13.82 7.61
C PHE A 46 8.26 -15.33 7.53
N ASN A 47 9.39 -15.71 6.93
CA ASN A 47 9.86 -17.10 6.92
C ASN A 47 10.86 -17.28 8.05
N ILE A 48 10.55 -18.14 9.02
CA ILE A 48 11.40 -18.43 10.17
C ILE A 48 11.86 -19.89 10.07
N ASN A 49 13.16 -20.09 9.92
CA ASN A 49 13.78 -21.42 9.99
C ASN A 49 14.38 -21.58 11.38
N ALA A 50 13.80 -22.46 12.20
CA ALA A 50 14.27 -22.69 13.55
C ALA A 50 14.30 -24.19 13.89
N THR A 51 15.37 -24.61 14.55
CA THR A 51 15.59 -26.00 14.97
C THR A 51 14.82 -26.36 16.25
N ASP A 52 14.45 -25.37 17.08
CA ASP A 52 13.61 -25.51 18.27
C ASP A 52 12.56 -24.40 18.33
N VAL A 53 11.29 -24.80 18.35
CA VAL A 53 10.11 -23.92 18.30
C VAL A 53 9.89 -23.13 19.58
N LYS A 54 10.40 -23.58 20.75
CA LYS A 54 10.24 -22.82 22.00
C LYS A 54 11.07 -21.53 22.01
N GLY A 55 12.28 -21.58 21.46
CA GLY A 55 13.14 -20.41 21.31
C GLY A 55 12.59 -19.37 20.32
N VAL A 56 11.78 -19.78 19.35
CA VAL A 56 11.21 -18.87 18.34
C VAL A 56 10.27 -17.84 18.96
N GLN A 57 9.38 -18.26 19.85
CA GLN A 57 8.45 -17.35 20.49
C GLN A 57 9.20 -16.29 21.32
N GLU A 58 10.26 -16.69 22.02
CA GLU A 58 11.09 -15.81 22.82
C GLU A 58 11.91 -14.84 21.94
N LEU A 59 12.47 -15.34 20.83
CA LEU A 59 13.14 -14.50 19.81
C LEU A 59 12.17 -13.48 19.19
N LEU A 60 10.92 -13.85 18.93
CA LEU A 60 9.91 -12.94 18.36
C LEU A 60 9.49 -11.86 19.37
N ILE A 61 9.34 -12.22 20.64
CA ILE A 61 9.00 -11.27 21.71
C ILE A 61 10.17 -10.30 21.95
N ASN A 62 11.40 -10.81 22.02
CA ASN A 62 12.60 -10.00 22.24
C ASN A 62 12.90 -9.08 21.05
N ASN A 63 12.64 -9.54 19.83
CA ASN A 63 12.82 -8.74 18.62
C ASN A 63 11.57 -7.96 18.21
N ARG A 64 10.52 -7.91 19.04
CA ARG A 64 9.28 -7.16 18.72
C ARG A 64 9.59 -5.70 18.35
N ALA A 65 10.48 -5.04 19.10
CA ALA A 65 10.88 -3.66 18.80
C ALA A 65 11.57 -3.56 17.43
N THR A 66 12.47 -4.49 17.11
CA THR A 66 13.14 -4.60 15.81
C THR A 66 12.15 -4.85 14.69
N ILE A 67 11.19 -5.76 14.88
CA ILE A 67 10.14 -6.08 13.90
C ILE A 67 9.24 -4.85 13.70
N THR A 68 8.81 -4.18 14.75
CA THR A 68 8.02 -2.94 14.65
C THR A 68 8.80 -1.83 13.93
N ASN A 69 10.10 -1.70 14.19
CA ASN A 69 10.95 -0.74 13.48
C ASN A 69 11.10 -1.10 12.00
N ILE A 70 11.30 -2.37 11.66
CA ILE A 70 11.38 -2.84 10.26
C ILE A 70 10.03 -2.65 9.56
N VAL A 71 8.92 -2.96 10.22
CA VAL A 71 7.55 -2.75 9.70
C VAL A 71 7.31 -1.26 9.45
N ASN A 72 7.63 -0.40 10.42
CA ASN A 72 7.50 1.05 10.26
C ASN A 72 8.42 1.58 9.16
N GLN A 73 9.65 1.08 9.04
CA GLN A 73 10.58 1.44 7.97
C GLN A 73 10.07 0.97 6.60
N ALA A 74 9.52 -0.24 6.50
CA ALA A 74 8.95 -0.78 5.27
C ALA A 74 7.67 -0.02 4.84
N LEU A 75 6.82 0.35 5.79
CA LEU A 75 5.65 1.20 5.56
C LEU A 75 6.08 2.61 5.13
N ASN A 76 7.08 3.19 5.78
CA ASN A 76 7.61 4.51 5.43
C ASN A 76 8.36 4.52 4.08
N ALA A 77 9.06 3.43 3.74
CA ALA A 77 9.72 3.27 2.44
C ALA A 77 8.70 3.14 1.30
N ARG A 78 7.57 2.45 1.54
CA ARG A 78 6.44 2.39 0.61
C ARG A 78 5.70 3.74 0.51
N GLY A 79 5.55 4.46 1.64
CA GLY A 79 4.98 5.80 1.67
C GLY A 79 5.85 6.90 1.05
N LYS A 80 7.17 6.68 0.91
CA LYS A 80 8.12 7.61 0.26
C LYS A 80 8.30 7.38 -1.23
N SER A 81 7.72 6.34 -1.82
CA SER A 81 7.94 6.05 -3.24
C SER A 81 7.07 6.87 -4.21
N ASN A 82 6.22 7.78 -3.72
CA ASN A 82 5.32 8.58 -4.57
C ASN A 82 5.42 10.11 -4.36
N LEU A 83 6.59 10.64 -3.99
CA LEU A 83 6.88 12.08 -4.08
C LEU A 83 8.16 12.32 -4.88
N VAL A 84 8.05 12.23 -6.20
CA VAL A 84 8.86 13.00 -7.17
C VAL A 84 7.97 13.52 -8.28
#